data_AF-A0A3Q0J2T7-F1
#
_entry.id   AF-A0A3Q0J2T7-F1
#
_cell.length_a   1.000
_cell.length_b   1.000
_cell.length_c   1.000
_cell.angle_alpha   90.00
_cell.angle_beta   90.00
_cell.angle_gamma   90.00
#
_symmetry.space_group_name_H-M   'P 1'
#
loop_
_entity.id
_entity.type
_entity.pdbx_description
1 polymer ?
#
loop_
_entity_poly.entity_id
_entity_poly.type
_entity_poly.pdbx_seq_one_letter_code
_entity_poly.pdbx_strand_id
1 'polypeptide(L)'
;MFFALFTNDLYIASHLVQWFIGALQIYIGWREYRFIGNVKERPVPVQKYMKVETFNTLKSLNQRKLFAEIANESFGLFIQIVFSDELSHIALWNLSTTLSGGVSERWTTWVFISVITSKDFLLTLPGNFYVRLKLKEQSLFSTIQLLFLEFIAEQVFQLLLLNSLVNMCNLVVNVSKSSLIYTNFVLILFLALAREFIMDPLFDGHITPLQDTRITKELQPYLKIMEFPEGRIYLLKMSNQEDMPNAFTVGNRFFNTQKIIIADNVIGKNKQLNDCCTYKECVAVILHELGHVYYNHTIKSALLEVFITLSTIISFILLHEDFVFTSFGFVQTRPVKAFNFQSSLELDATKVKPDSKRDTRDDAN
;
A
#
# COMPACT_ATOMS: atom_id res chain seq x y z
N MET A 1 -25.84 9.87 -30.88
CA MET A 1 -25.92 10.53 -29.56
C MET A 1 -24.97 9.81 -28.61
N PHE A 2 -23.66 9.85 -28.90
CA PHE A 2 -22.61 9.11 -28.17
C PHE A 2 -21.27 9.88 -28.17
N PHE A 3 -21.28 11.17 -28.55
CA PHE A 3 -20.09 11.98 -28.77
C PHE A 3 -20.32 13.45 -28.40
N ALA A 4 -21.03 13.69 -27.30
CA ALA A 4 -21.16 15.02 -26.73
C ALA A 4 -20.89 14.88 -25.24
N LEU A 5 -19.61 14.98 -24.83
CA LEU A 5 -19.12 15.17 -23.44
C LEU A 5 -17.56 15.10 -23.43
N PHE A 6 -16.89 15.90 -24.26
CA PHE A 6 -15.42 16.06 -24.21
C PHE A 6 -15.06 17.51 -23.94
N THR A 7 -15.68 18.12 -22.93
CA THR A 7 -15.41 19.52 -22.54
C THR A 7 -14.31 19.64 -21.49
N ASN A 8 -13.72 18.54 -21.01
CA ASN A 8 -12.71 18.55 -19.95
C ASN A 8 -11.41 17.84 -20.40
N ASP A 9 -10.48 18.61 -20.98
CA ASP A 9 -9.19 18.11 -21.47
C ASP A 9 -8.41 17.30 -20.42
N LEU A 10 -8.53 17.68 -19.14
CA LEU A 10 -7.85 17.00 -18.02
C LEU A 10 -8.42 15.61 -17.73
N TYR A 11 -9.75 15.44 -17.79
CA TYR A 11 -10.40 14.15 -17.54
C TYR A 11 -10.04 13.13 -18.61
N ILE A 12 -10.05 13.56 -19.87
CA ILE A 12 -9.67 12.73 -21.01
C ILE A 12 -8.20 12.36 -20.89
N ALA A 13 -7.33 13.34 -20.63
CA ALA A 13 -5.90 13.11 -20.48
C ALA A 13 -5.59 12.13 -19.34
N SER A 14 -6.24 12.24 -18.18
CA SER A 14 -6.01 11.32 -17.06
C SER A 14 -6.38 9.88 -17.41
N HIS A 15 -7.52 9.66 -18.08
CA HIS A 15 -7.95 8.33 -18.50
C HIS A 15 -7.05 7.76 -19.60
N LEU A 16 -6.64 8.58 -20.57
CA LEU A 16 -5.70 8.14 -21.60
C LEU A 16 -4.35 7.71 -21.01
N VAL A 17 -3.82 8.45 -20.02
CA VAL A 17 -2.60 8.07 -19.32
C VAL A 17 -2.79 6.75 -18.56
N GLN A 18 -3.91 6.60 -17.85
CA GLN A 18 -4.21 5.36 -17.12
C GLN A 18 -4.34 4.15 -18.06
N TRP A 19 -5.06 4.31 -19.18
CA TRP A 19 -5.21 3.25 -20.18
C TRP A 19 -3.88 2.91 -20.85
N PHE A 20 -3.05 3.92 -21.13
CA PHE A 20 -1.72 3.71 -21.67
C PHE A 20 -0.85 2.90 -20.71
N ILE A 21 -0.86 3.22 -19.41
CA ILE A 21 -0.12 2.48 -18.39
C ILE A 21 -0.62 1.04 -18.30
N GLY A 22 -1.93 0.82 -18.24
CA GLY A 22 -2.52 -0.52 -18.21
C GLY A 22 -2.19 -1.34 -19.46
N ALA A 23 -2.30 -0.74 -20.64
CA ALA A 23 -1.93 -1.38 -21.90
C ALA A 23 -0.42 -1.71 -21.96
N LEU A 24 0.44 -0.83 -21.42
CA LEU A 24 1.87 -1.06 -21.34
C LEU A 24 2.20 -2.22 -20.38
N GLN A 25 1.54 -2.32 -19.24
CA GLN A 25 1.69 -3.44 -18.30
C GLN A 25 1.28 -4.76 -18.94
N ILE A 26 0.12 -4.80 -19.60
CA ILE A 26 -0.35 -5.98 -20.36
C ILE A 26 0.65 -6.36 -21.45
N TYR A 27 1.18 -5.36 -22.18
CA TYR A 27 2.19 -5.59 -23.23
C TYR A 27 3.49 -6.19 -22.68
N ILE A 28 4.03 -5.64 -21.58
CA ILE A 28 5.24 -6.15 -20.93
C ILE A 28 5.00 -7.58 -20.42
N GLY A 29 3.90 -7.81 -19.70
CA GLY A 29 3.53 -9.14 -19.22
C GLY A 29 3.38 -10.14 -20.36
N TRP A 30 2.72 -9.76 -21.45
CA TRP A 30 2.57 -10.62 -22.64
C TRP A 30 3.91 -10.94 -23.32
N ARG A 31 4.83 -9.98 -23.37
CA ARG A 31 6.19 -10.24 -23.87
C ARG A 31 6.93 -11.24 -23.01
N GLU A 32 6.85 -11.10 -21.69
CA GLU A 32 7.47 -12.03 -20.76
C GLU A 32 6.85 -13.43 -20.87
N TYR A 33 5.52 -13.52 -20.92
CA TYR A 33 4.78 -14.77 -21.14
C TYR A 33 5.24 -15.49 -22.41
N ARG A 34 5.31 -14.78 -23.55
CA ARG A 34 5.78 -15.35 -24.83
C ARG A 34 7.25 -15.74 -24.77
N PHE A 35 8.10 -14.91 -24.16
CA PHE A 35 9.52 -15.20 -24.01
C PHE A 35 9.71 -16.51 -23.25
N ILE A 36 9.14 -16.62 -22.06
CA ILE A 36 9.20 -17.86 -21.25
C ILE A 36 8.58 -19.01 -22.04
N GLY A 37 7.44 -18.80 -22.70
CA GLY A 37 6.83 -19.69 -23.71
C GLY A 37 7.85 -20.43 -24.58
N ASN A 38 8.66 -19.61 -25.26
CA ASN A 38 9.58 -20.03 -26.30
C ASN A 38 10.90 -20.61 -25.79
N VAL A 39 11.25 -20.45 -24.51
CA VAL A 39 12.48 -21.03 -23.93
C VAL A 39 12.35 -22.56 -23.86
N LYS A 40 12.88 -23.27 -24.85
CA LYS A 40 12.83 -24.75 -24.90
C LYS A 40 13.81 -25.42 -23.96
N GLU A 41 14.96 -24.80 -23.75
CA GLU A 41 16.06 -25.36 -22.99
C GLU A 41 16.56 -24.39 -21.93
N ARG A 42 17.14 -24.94 -20.86
CA ARG A 42 17.79 -24.14 -19.82
C ARG A 42 18.91 -23.29 -20.42
N PRO A 43 19.01 -21.98 -20.11
CA PRO A 43 20.13 -21.15 -20.52
C PRO A 43 21.47 -21.71 -20.04
N VAL A 44 22.52 -21.63 -20.87
CA VAL A 44 23.86 -22.17 -20.60
C VAL A 44 24.38 -21.83 -19.20
N PRO A 45 24.27 -20.59 -18.67
CA PRO A 45 24.78 -20.26 -17.34
C PRO A 45 24.08 -21.02 -16.20
N VAL A 46 22.83 -21.44 -16.39
CA VAL A 46 21.97 -22.02 -15.34
C VAL A 46 21.92 -23.55 -15.41
N GLN A 47 22.32 -24.14 -16.54
CA GLN A 47 22.27 -25.60 -16.78
C GLN A 47 22.99 -26.42 -15.68
N LYS A 48 24.08 -25.88 -15.12
CA LYS A 48 24.86 -26.52 -14.05
C LYS A 48 24.16 -26.53 -12.70
N TYR A 49 23.30 -25.55 -12.42
CA TYR A 49 22.77 -25.28 -11.08
C TYR A 49 21.31 -25.71 -10.88
N MET A 50 20.55 -25.91 -11.96
CA MET A 50 19.12 -26.20 -11.88
C MET A 50 18.78 -27.44 -12.70
N LYS A 51 18.16 -28.47 -12.12
CA LYS A 51 17.73 -29.69 -12.84
C LYS A 51 16.72 -29.38 -13.94
N VAL A 52 16.67 -30.21 -15.00
CA VAL A 52 15.72 -30.06 -16.13
C VAL A 52 14.27 -30.07 -15.65
N GLU A 53 13.94 -31.02 -14.78
CA GLU A 53 12.59 -31.16 -14.22
C GLU A 53 12.17 -29.91 -13.44
N THR A 54 13.01 -29.46 -12.50
CA THR A 54 12.77 -28.23 -11.72
C THR A 54 12.59 -27.02 -12.63
N PHE A 55 13.41 -26.88 -13.67
CA PHE A 55 13.28 -25.80 -14.64
C PHE A 55 11.93 -25.84 -15.36
N ASN A 56 11.52 -27.00 -15.87
CA ASN A 56 10.25 -27.14 -16.59
C ASN A 56 9.05 -26.88 -15.67
N THR A 57 9.11 -27.32 -14.42
CA THR A 57 8.08 -27.05 -13.40
C THR A 57 7.98 -25.55 -13.10
N LEU A 58 9.10 -24.89 -12.79
CA LEU A 58 9.13 -23.45 -12.51
C LEU A 58 8.72 -22.62 -13.74
N LYS A 59 9.13 -23.04 -14.94
CA LYS A 59 8.70 -22.43 -16.21
C LYS A 59 7.18 -22.48 -16.36
N SER A 60 6.59 -23.66 -16.21
CA SER A 60 5.14 -23.86 -16.31
C SER A 60 4.39 -23.05 -15.24
N LEU A 61 4.88 -23.06 -13.99
CA LEU A 61 4.30 -22.27 -12.90
C LEU A 61 4.36 -20.77 -13.18
N ASN A 62 5.51 -20.24 -13.60
CA ASN A 62 5.66 -18.82 -13.93
C ASN A 62 4.78 -18.41 -15.11
N GLN A 63 4.65 -19.25 -16.15
CA GLN A 63 3.73 -18.98 -17.25
C GLN A 63 2.27 -18.89 -16.80
N ARG A 64 1.84 -19.79 -15.91
CA ARG A 64 0.47 -19.76 -15.37
C ARG A 64 0.22 -18.52 -14.49
N LYS A 65 1.22 -18.11 -13.69
CA LYS A 65 1.17 -16.86 -12.91
C LYS A 65 1.04 -15.64 -13.82
N LEU A 66 1.93 -15.49 -14.79
CA LEU A 66 1.91 -14.38 -15.75
C LEU A 66 0.60 -14.33 -16.54
N PHE A 67 0.08 -15.49 -16.96
CA PHE A 67 -1.22 -15.52 -17.65
C PHE A 67 -2.36 -15.01 -16.76
N ALA A 68 -2.38 -15.41 -15.49
CA ALA A 68 -3.38 -14.95 -14.53
C ALA A 68 -3.27 -13.43 -14.28
N GLU A 69 -2.05 -12.92 -14.12
CA GLU A 69 -1.77 -11.50 -13.98
C GLU A 69 -2.25 -10.72 -15.20
N ILE A 70 -1.86 -11.13 -16.42
CA ILE A 70 -2.29 -10.51 -17.68
C ILE A 70 -3.82 -10.53 -17.81
N ALA A 71 -4.47 -11.65 -17.49
CA ALA A 71 -5.92 -11.76 -17.57
C ALA A 71 -6.61 -10.81 -16.58
N ASN A 72 -6.08 -10.70 -15.35
CA ASN A 72 -6.60 -9.81 -14.33
C ASN A 72 -6.42 -8.32 -14.73
N GLU A 73 -5.24 -7.95 -15.20
CA GLU A 73 -4.98 -6.59 -15.70
C GLU A 73 -5.84 -6.25 -16.93
N SER A 74 -6.03 -7.20 -17.84
CA SER A 74 -6.89 -7.01 -19.02
C SER A 74 -8.36 -6.82 -18.62
N PHE A 75 -8.83 -7.60 -17.65
CA PHE A 75 -10.17 -7.45 -17.09
C PHE A 75 -10.32 -6.10 -16.36
N GLY A 76 -9.34 -5.74 -15.52
CA GLY A 76 -9.32 -4.47 -14.82
C GLY A 76 -9.35 -3.28 -15.78
N LEU A 77 -8.52 -3.29 -16.82
CA LEU A 77 -8.50 -2.25 -17.85
C LEU A 77 -9.82 -2.20 -18.64
N PHE A 78 -10.39 -3.36 -19.00
CA PHE A 78 -11.69 -3.40 -19.67
C PHE A 78 -12.79 -2.75 -18.82
N ILE A 79 -12.88 -3.12 -17.54
CA ILE A 79 -13.83 -2.49 -16.62
C ILE A 79 -13.54 -0.99 -16.49
N GLN A 80 -12.28 -0.58 -16.36
CA GLN A 80 -11.94 0.83 -16.30
C GLN A 80 -12.42 1.58 -17.54
N ILE A 81 -12.22 1.07 -18.75
CA ILE A 81 -12.69 1.69 -20.01
C ILE A 81 -14.22 1.73 -20.09
N VAL A 82 -14.91 0.68 -19.64
CA VAL A 82 -16.38 0.62 -19.68
C VAL A 82 -17.02 1.54 -18.64
N PHE A 83 -16.37 1.71 -17.48
CA PHE A 83 -16.89 2.50 -16.35
C PHE A 83 -16.20 3.87 -16.17
N SER A 84 -15.34 4.28 -17.11
CA SER A 84 -14.70 5.61 -17.16
C SER A 84 -15.62 6.69 -17.72
N ASP A 85 -16.89 6.70 -17.34
CA ASP A 85 -17.76 7.84 -17.63
C ASP A 85 -17.61 8.86 -16.49
N GLU A 86 -17.64 10.17 -16.78
CA GLU A 86 -17.57 11.24 -15.77
C GLU A 86 -18.67 11.04 -14.70
N LEU A 87 -19.75 10.39 -15.10
CA LEU A 87 -20.88 9.99 -14.28
C LEU A 87 -20.56 8.91 -13.24
N SER A 88 -19.49 8.12 -13.39
CA SER A 88 -19.21 7.01 -12.46
C SER A 88 -18.74 7.49 -11.10
N HIS A 89 -17.83 8.46 -11.04
CA HIS A 89 -17.37 9.05 -9.78
C HIS A 89 -18.48 9.85 -9.09
N ILE A 90 -19.28 10.59 -9.86
CA ILE A 90 -20.44 11.32 -9.34
C ILE A 90 -21.51 10.35 -8.83
N ALA A 91 -21.79 9.26 -9.56
CA ALA A 91 -22.75 8.24 -9.14
C ALA A 91 -22.29 7.55 -7.85
N LEU A 92 -21.01 7.21 -7.73
CA LEU A 92 -20.45 6.66 -6.50
C LEU A 92 -20.52 7.67 -5.33
N TRP A 93 -20.28 8.95 -5.59
CA TRP A 93 -20.43 10.01 -4.58
C TRP A 93 -21.88 10.18 -4.13
N ASN A 94 -22.84 10.18 -5.05
CA ASN A 94 -24.27 10.28 -4.75
C ASN A 94 -24.78 9.05 -4.01
N LEU A 95 -24.34 7.85 -4.40
CA LEU A 95 -24.58 6.62 -3.66
C LEU A 95 -24.05 6.75 -2.23
N SER A 96 -22.83 7.26 -2.07
CA SER A 96 -22.21 7.43 -0.76
C SER A 96 -22.94 8.46 0.10
N THR A 97 -23.46 9.52 -0.50
CA THR A 97 -24.29 10.53 0.18
C THR A 97 -25.62 9.94 0.62
N THR A 98 -26.20 9.06 -0.19
CA THR A 98 -27.44 8.34 0.14
C THR A 98 -27.20 7.35 1.28
N LEU A 99 -26.13 6.56 1.22
CA LEU A 99 -25.75 5.59 2.24
C LEU A 99 -25.33 6.25 3.56
N SER A 100 -24.70 7.43 3.50
CA SER A 100 -24.30 8.22 4.67
C SER A 100 -25.48 8.98 5.30
N GLY A 101 -26.64 9.01 4.63
CA GLY A 101 -27.79 9.83 5.01
C GLY A 101 -27.53 11.34 4.87
N GLY A 102 -26.45 11.75 4.21
CA GLY A 102 -26.03 13.15 4.09
C GLY A 102 -25.71 13.83 5.44
N VAL A 103 -25.49 13.05 6.50
CA VAL A 103 -25.37 13.56 7.89
C VAL A 103 -24.18 14.51 8.07
N SER A 104 -23.05 14.18 7.45
CA SER A 104 -21.90 15.09 7.36
C SER A 104 -21.08 14.80 6.12
N GLU A 105 -20.40 15.81 5.59
CA GLU A 105 -19.48 15.65 4.45
C GLU A 105 -18.33 14.71 4.81
N ARG A 106 -17.79 14.81 6.03
CA ARG A 106 -16.75 13.90 6.53
C ARG A 106 -17.20 12.44 6.51
N TRP A 107 -18.39 12.15 7.02
CA TRP A 107 -18.94 10.79 7.02
C TRP A 107 -19.21 10.30 5.58
N THR A 108 -19.70 11.19 4.71
CA THR A 108 -19.92 10.90 3.29
C THR A 108 -18.62 10.55 2.57
N THR A 109 -17.54 11.27 2.84
CA THR A 109 -16.20 10.98 2.30
C THR A 109 -15.66 9.64 2.78
N TRP A 110 -15.93 9.25 4.03
CA TRP A 110 -15.56 7.92 4.54
C TRP A 110 -16.32 6.81 3.80
N VAL A 111 -17.63 6.96 3.69
CA VAL A 111 -18.48 6.01 2.94
C VAL A 111 -18.02 5.92 1.48
N PHE A 112 -17.67 7.05 0.86
CA PHE A 112 -17.17 7.10 -0.51
C PHE A 112 -15.86 6.34 -0.69
N ILE A 113 -14.90 6.52 0.21
CA ILE A 113 -13.63 5.78 0.16
C ILE A 113 -13.86 4.29 0.38
N SER A 114 -14.74 3.90 1.31
CA SER A 114 -15.13 2.49 1.47
C SER A 114 -15.79 1.91 0.23
N VAL A 115 -16.66 2.66 -0.46
CA VAL A 115 -17.29 2.22 -1.71
C VAL A 115 -16.26 2.05 -2.83
N ILE A 116 -15.35 3.01 -3.02
CA ILE A 116 -14.31 2.93 -4.06
C ILE A 116 -13.35 1.77 -3.80
N THR A 117 -12.85 1.63 -2.58
CA THR A 117 -11.92 0.55 -2.24
C THR A 117 -12.58 -0.82 -2.30
N SER A 118 -13.87 -0.91 -1.94
CA SER A 118 -14.65 -2.13 -2.15
C SER A 118 -14.79 -2.47 -3.64
N LYS A 119 -15.06 -1.48 -4.49
CA LYS A 119 -15.07 -1.66 -5.94
C LYS A 119 -13.72 -2.20 -6.42
N ASP A 120 -12.61 -1.59 -6.01
CA ASP A 120 -11.27 -2.03 -6.44
C ASP A 120 -10.95 -3.45 -5.94
N PHE A 121 -11.29 -3.78 -4.70
CA PHE A 121 -11.17 -5.14 -4.17
C PHE A 121 -11.96 -6.16 -5.02
N LEU A 122 -13.22 -5.86 -5.36
CA LEU A 122 -14.05 -6.72 -6.20
C LEU A 122 -13.44 -6.97 -7.59
N LEU A 123 -12.75 -5.98 -8.17
CA LEU A 123 -12.07 -6.14 -9.46
C LEU A 123 -10.87 -7.07 -9.40
N THR A 124 -10.23 -7.20 -8.25
CA THR A 124 -9.08 -8.12 -8.06
C THR A 124 -9.48 -9.53 -7.61
N LEU A 125 -10.72 -9.73 -7.17
CA LEU A 125 -11.20 -11.03 -6.68
C LEU A 125 -10.96 -12.19 -7.65
N PRO A 126 -11.27 -12.09 -8.96
CA PRO A 126 -11.09 -13.21 -9.88
C PRO A 126 -9.64 -13.70 -9.94
N GLY A 127 -8.68 -12.79 -10.04
CA GLY A 127 -7.24 -13.11 -10.02
C GLY A 127 -6.81 -13.70 -8.68
N ASN A 128 -7.26 -13.11 -7.58
CA ASN A 128 -6.97 -13.58 -6.22
C ASN A 128 -7.46 -15.00 -5.95
N PHE A 129 -8.67 -15.34 -6.40
CA PHE A 129 -9.20 -16.71 -6.33
C PHE A 129 -8.43 -17.67 -7.22
N TYR A 130 -8.10 -17.27 -8.46
CA TYR A 130 -7.33 -18.13 -9.35
C TYR A 130 -5.97 -18.50 -8.75
N VAL A 131 -5.22 -17.52 -8.26
CA VAL A 131 -3.91 -17.75 -7.66
C VAL A 131 -4.01 -18.68 -6.45
N ARG A 132 -4.95 -18.43 -5.53
CA ARG A 132 -5.06 -19.22 -4.29
C ARG A 132 -5.59 -20.63 -4.53
N LEU A 133 -6.64 -20.79 -5.35
CA LEU A 133 -7.27 -22.09 -5.58
C LEU A 133 -6.52 -22.97 -6.60
N LYS A 134 -5.96 -22.37 -7.65
CA LYS A 134 -5.35 -23.12 -8.76
C LYS A 134 -3.82 -23.16 -8.72
N LEU A 135 -3.17 -22.13 -8.18
CA LEU A 135 -1.70 -22.10 -8.12
C LEU A 135 -1.16 -22.52 -6.77
N LYS A 136 -1.83 -22.14 -5.67
CA LYS A 136 -1.46 -22.52 -4.31
C LYS A 136 -2.25 -23.71 -3.76
N GLU A 137 -3.17 -24.26 -4.55
CA GLU A 137 -4.03 -25.40 -4.18
C GLU A 137 -4.72 -25.27 -2.81
N GLN A 138 -5.03 -24.04 -2.40
CA GLN A 138 -5.69 -23.76 -1.12
C GLN A 138 -7.16 -24.18 -1.17
N SER A 139 -7.71 -24.56 -0.01
CA SER A 139 -9.14 -24.86 0.09
C SER A 139 -9.98 -23.60 -0.15
N LEU A 140 -11.17 -23.77 -0.75
CA LEU A 140 -12.10 -22.66 -0.99
C LEU A 140 -12.44 -21.92 0.30
N PHE A 141 -12.67 -22.65 1.38
CA PHE A 141 -12.99 -22.08 2.69
C PHE A 141 -11.86 -21.20 3.24
N SER A 142 -10.63 -21.69 3.26
CA SER A 142 -9.47 -20.91 3.74
C SER A 142 -9.22 -19.68 2.86
N THR A 143 -9.43 -19.80 1.55
CA THR A 143 -9.31 -18.70 0.60
C THR A 143 -10.33 -17.60 0.88
N ILE A 144 -11.61 -17.95 1.05
CA ILE A 144 -12.67 -16.99 1.36
C ILE A 144 -12.40 -16.29 2.70
N GLN A 145 -12.02 -17.05 3.74
CA GLN A 145 -11.69 -16.49 5.04
C GLN A 145 -10.54 -15.48 4.97
N LEU A 146 -9.46 -15.83 4.27
CA LEU A 146 -8.31 -14.96 4.13
C LEU A 146 -8.65 -13.69 3.35
N LEU A 147 -9.34 -13.81 2.22
CA LEU A 147 -9.77 -12.66 1.41
C LEU A 147 -10.71 -11.73 2.19
N PHE A 148 -11.60 -12.28 3.02
CA PHE A 148 -12.47 -11.48 3.87
C PHE A 148 -11.68 -10.72 4.94
N LEU A 149 -10.69 -11.36 5.57
CA LEU A 149 -9.81 -10.70 6.54
C LEU A 149 -8.95 -9.61 5.89
N GLU A 150 -8.40 -9.88 4.71
CA GLU A 150 -7.66 -8.90 3.91
C GLU A 150 -8.54 -7.68 3.59
N PHE A 151 -9.78 -7.90 3.14
CA PHE A 151 -10.74 -6.83 2.89
C PHE A 151 -11.02 -5.98 4.14
N ILE A 152 -11.30 -6.60 5.29
CA ILE A 152 -11.56 -5.87 6.54
C ILE A 152 -10.33 -5.09 6.98
N ALA A 153 -9.14 -5.68 6.90
CA ALA A 153 -7.88 -5.01 7.24
C ALA A 153 -7.65 -3.79 6.35
N GLU A 154 -7.92 -3.91 5.04
CA GLU A 154 -7.83 -2.80 4.10
C GLU A 154 -8.83 -1.68 4.44
N GLN A 155 -10.09 -2.01 4.72
CA GLN A 155 -11.09 -1.01 5.11
C GLN A 155 -10.70 -0.25 6.40
N VAL A 156 -10.22 -0.98 7.42
CA VAL A 156 -9.76 -0.38 8.68
C VAL A 156 -8.54 0.51 8.44
N PHE A 157 -7.57 0.05 7.66
CA PHE A 157 -6.38 0.81 7.34
C PHE A 157 -6.72 2.12 6.62
N GLN A 158 -7.60 2.07 5.61
CA GLN A 158 -8.02 3.24 4.86
C GLN A 158 -8.78 4.25 5.72
N LEU A 159 -9.65 3.79 6.63
CA LEU A 159 -10.33 4.65 7.60
C LEU A 159 -9.35 5.36 8.54
N LEU A 160 -8.37 4.63 9.07
CA LEU A 160 -7.34 5.20 9.95
C LEU A 160 -6.48 6.23 9.21
N LEU A 161 -6.05 5.90 7.99
CA LEU A 161 -5.25 6.78 7.14
C LEU A 161 -6.01 8.07 6.81
N LEU A 162 -7.26 7.94 6.36
CA LEU A 162 -8.10 9.07 5.99
C LEU A 162 -8.42 9.98 7.18
N ASN A 163 -8.77 9.40 8.33
CA ASN A 163 -9.02 10.18 9.55
C ASN A 163 -7.76 10.95 9.98
N SER A 164 -6.59 10.33 9.84
CA SER A 164 -5.31 10.99 10.09
C SER A 164 -5.09 12.15 9.13
N LEU A 165 -5.20 11.93 7.82
CA LEU A 165 -5.05 12.97 6.79
C LEU A 165 -6.00 14.15 7.02
N VAL A 166 -7.27 13.86 7.33
CA VAL A 166 -8.31 14.87 7.56
C VAL A 166 -8.07 15.71 8.80
N ASN A 167 -7.71 15.10 9.94
CA ASN A 167 -7.42 15.87 11.16
C ASN A 167 -6.14 16.70 10.99
N MET A 168 -5.22 16.25 10.16
CA MET A 168 -3.98 16.97 9.85
C MET A 168 -4.24 18.15 8.91
N CYS A 169 -5.11 18.02 7.91
CA CYS A 169 -5.62 19.16 7.12
C CYS A 169 -6.32 20.21 8.00
N ASN A 170 -7.01 19.79 9.07
CA ASN A 170 -7.64 20.72 10.02
C ASN A 170 -6.63 21.49 10.90
N LEU A 171 -5.54 20.85 11.34
CA LEU A 171 -4.45 21.56 12.05
C LEU A 171 -3.79 22.62 11.15
N VAL A 172 -3.79 22.36 9.85
CA VAL A 172 -3.18 23.21 8.83
C VAL A 172 -3.95 24.50 8.58
N VAL A 173 -5.27 24.40 8.45
CA VAL A 173 -6.13 25.55 8.12
C VAL A 173 -6.10 26.60 9.24
N ASN A 174 -5.82 26.17 10.49
CA ASN A 174 -5.65 27.07 11.63
C ASN A 174 -4.24 27.68 11.75
N VAL A 175 -3.23 27.19 11.03
CA VAL A 175 -1.81 27.62 11.20
C VAL A 175 -1.09 27.79 9.86
N SER A 176 -1.50 28.73 9.01
CA SER A 176 -0.78 29.18 7.79
C SER A 176 -0.42 28.10 6.73
N LYS A 177 -0.21 28.52 5.47
CA LYS A 177 0.18 27.64 4.35
C LYS A 177 1.47 26.83 4.60
N SER A 178 2.33 27.28 5.51
CA SER A 178 3.58 26.59 5.87
C SER A 178 3.37 25.36 6.75
N SER A 179 2.22 25.21 7.44
CA SER A 179 2.00 24.04 8.32
C SER A 179 1.65 22.75 7.58
N LEU A 180 1.20 22.81 6.31
CA LEU A 180 0.95 21.63 5.45
C LEU A 180 2.17 20.73 5.37
N ILE A 181 3.34 21.33 5.18
CA ILE A 181 4.59 20.60 4.97
C ILE A 181 5.04 19.96 6.29
N TYR A 182 4.93 20.69 7.41
CA TYR A 182 5.37 20.21 8.72
C TYR A 182 4.46 19.11 9.29
N THR A 183 3.14 19.24 9.17
CA THR A 183 2.20 18.22 9.67
C THR A 183 2.30 16.92 8.86
N ASN A 184 2.35 17.01 7.52
CA ASN A 184 2.52 15.83 6.69
C ASN A 184 3.90 15.18 6.86
N PHE A 185 4.97 15.95 7.08
CA PHE A 185 6.26 15.38 7.45
C PHE A 185 6.18 14.57 8.75
N VAL A 186 5.46 15.07 9.77
CA VAL A 186 5.26 14.34 11.03
C VAL A 186 4.42 13.08 10.83
N LEU A 187 3.39 13.09 9.98
CA LEU A 187 2.61 11.87 9.67
C LEU A 187 3.44 10.84 8.91
N ILE A 188 4.22 11.26 7.91
CA ILE A 188 5.07 10.37 7.14
C ILE A 188 6.15 9.78 8.06
N LEU A 189 6.77 10.60 8.91
CA LEU A 189 7.70 10.12 9.92
C LEU A 189 7.00 9.16 10.89
N PHE A 190 5.78 9.46 11.32
CA PHE A 190 5.00 8.57 12.17
C PHE A 190 4.69 7.24 11.49
N LEU A 191 4.27 7.22 10.22
CA LEU A 191 3.98 5.97 9.48
C LEU A 191 5.27 5.17 9.21
N ALA A 192 6.36 5.86 8.84
CA ALA A 192 7.66 5.25 8.65
C ALA A 192 8.19 4.61 9.94
N LEU A 193 8.01 5.28 11.08
CA LEU A 193 8.35 4.75 12.40
C LEU A 193 7.34 3.70 12.89
N ALA A 194 6.05 3.86 12.61
CA ALA A 194 5.01 2.92 12.99
C ALA A 194 5.24 1.55 12.35
N ARG A 195 5.81 1.49 11.15
CA ARG A 195 6.26 0.23 10.55
C ARG A 195 7.21 -0.54 11.47
N GLU A 196 8.11 0.14 12.19
CA GLU A 196 9.01 -0.51 13.14
C GLU A 196 8.24 -1.08 14.35
N PHE A 197 7.25 -0.35 14.86
CA PHE A 197 6.50 -0.75 16.06
C PHE A 197 5.33 -1.71 15.78
N ILE A 198 4.79 -1.74 14.56
CA ILE A 198 3.70 -2.63 14.15
C ILE A 198 4.24 -3.98 13.67
N MET A 199 5.35 -3.99 12.92
CA MET A 199 5.85 -5.24 12.34
C MET A 199 6.44 -6.16 13.41
N ASP A 200 7.10 -5.63 14.43
CA ASP A 200 7.73 -6.43 15.48
C ASP A 200 6.72 -7.33 16.24
N PRO A 201 5.60 -6.81 16.79
CA PRO A 201 4.60 -7.62 17.48
C PRO A 201 3.90 -8.66 16.59
N LEU A 202 3.80 -8.42 15.28
CA LEU A 202 3.18 -9.36 14.35
C LEU A 202 3.96 -10.67 14.25
N PHE A 203 5.27 -10.64 14.52
CA PHE A 203 6.13 -11.83 14.41
C PHE A 203 6.54 -12.43 15.75
N ASP A 204 6.41 -11.70 16.86
CA ASP A 204 6.90 -12.14 18.19
C ASP A 204 6.34 -13.51 18.64
N GLY A 205 5.13 -13.89 18.22
CA GLY A 205 4.54 -15.21 18.53
C GLY A 205 5.06 -16.39 17.70
N HIS A 206 5.80 -16.13 16.62
CA HIS A 206 6.25 -17.13 15.65
C HIS A 206 7.76 -17.17 15.48
N ILE A 207 8.48 -16.33 16.23
CA ILE A 207 9.92 -16.18 16.19
C ILE A 207 10.58 -16.97 17.33
N THR A 208 11.67 -17.66 17.03
CA THR A 208 12.58 -18.24 18.03
C THR A 208 14.02 -17.79 17.79
N PRO A 209 14.86 -17.57 18.83
CA PRO A 209 16.24 -17.18 18.62
C PRO A 209 17.02 -18.28 17.90
N LEU A 210 17.95 -17.91 17.02
CA LEU A 210 18.81 -18.88 16.32
C LEU A 210 19.72 -19.60 17.34
N GLN A 211 19.45 -20.88 17.58
CA GLN A 211 20.21 -21.71 18.54
C GLN A 211 21.47 -22.35 17.93
N ASP A 212 21.70 -22.22 16.62
CA ASP A 212 22.83 -22.88 15.96
C ASP A 212 24.17 -22.20 16.30
N THR A 213 24.90 -22.83 17.22
CA THR A 213 26.22 -22.36 17.69
C THR A 213 27.29 -22.32 16.60
N ARG A 214 27.15 -23.07 15.50
CA ARG A 214 28.09 -22.98 14.38
C ARG A 214 27.85 -21.67 13.64
N ILE A 215 26.61 -21.40 13.22
CA ILE A 215 26.27 -20.23 12.37
C ILE A 215 26.66 -18.96 13.11
N THR A 216 26.30 -18.89 14.39
CA THR A 216 26.63 -17.75 15.24
C THR A 216 28.14 -17.53 15.33
N LYS A 217 28.97 -18.58 15.43
CA LYS A 217 30.44 -18.45 15.50
C LYS A 217 31.08 -17.92 14.21
N GLU A 218 30.59 -18.31 13.04
CA GLU A 218 31.10 -17.75 11.78
C GLU A 218 30.64 -16.31 11.55
N LEU A 219 29.46 -15.94 12.07
CA LEU A 219 28.94 -14.58 11.94
C LEU A 219 29.59 -13.60 12.92
N GLN A 220 30.04 -14.07 14.08
CA GLN A 220 30.68 -13.27 15.14
C GLN A 220 31.65 -12.17 14.65
N PRO A 221 32.68 -12.46 13.82
CA PRO A 221 33.59 -11.43 13.33
C PRO A 221 32.86 -10.33 12.54
N TYR A 222 31.86 -10.69 11.74
CA TYR A 222 31.08 -9.74 10.95
C TYR A 222 30.13 -8.91 11.81
N LEU A 223 29.44 -9.54 12.76
CA LEU A 223 28.57 -8.86 13.72
C LEU A 223 29.36 -7.82 14.52
N LYS A 224 30.59 -8.16 14.93
CA LYS A 224 31.48 -7.24 15.64
C LYS A 224 31.93 -6.06 14.79
N ILE A 225 32.30 -6.29 13.53
CA ILE A 225 32.68 -5.21 12.58
C ILE A 225 31.52 -4.24 12.38
N MET A 226 30.30 -4.76 12.36
CA MET A 226 29.10 -3.97 12.06
C MET A 226 28.44 -3.38 13.31
N GLU A 227 28.99 -3.65 14.49
CA GLU A 227 28.41 -3.32 15.79
C GLU A 227 26.95 -3.81 15.91
N PHE A 228 26.66 -4.94 15.25
CA PHE A 228 25.34 -5.53 15.25
C PHE A 228 25.11 -6.23 16.60
N PRO A 229 24.01 -5.95 17.31
CA PRO A 229 23.78 -6.53 18.63
C PRO A 229 23.65 -8.05 18.56
N GLU A 230 24.39 -8.74 19.43
CA GLU A 230 24.35 -10.19 19.52
C GLU A 230 22.95 -10.69 19.93
N GLY A 231 22.60 -11.90 19.48
CA GLY A 231 21.34 -12.55 19.86
C GLY A 231 20.10 -12.02 19.12
N ARG A 232 20.26 -11.16 18.11
CA ARG A 232 19.14 -10.61 17.31
C ARG A 232 18.92 -11.30 15.96
N ILE A 233 19.32 -12.56 15.88
CA ILE A 233 19.06 -13.42 14.71
C ILE A 233 18.02 -14.44 15.14
N TYR A 234 16.96 -14.51 14.35
CA TYR A 234 15.70 -15.15 14.69
C TYR A 234 15.24 -16.07 13.58
N LEU A 235 14.59 -17.16 13.96
CA LEU A 235 13.92 -18.12 13.10
C LEU A 235 12.41 -17.91 13.17
N LEU A 236 11.81 -17.60 12.02
CA LEU A 236 10.37 -17.53 11.85
C LEU A 236 9.85 -18.91 11.45
N LYS A 237 8.96 -19.47 12.26
CA LYS A 237 8.29 -20.72 11.94
C LYS A 237 7.23 -20.48 10.86
N MET A 238 7.47 -20.94 9.64
CA MET A 238 6.50 -20.83 8.56
C MET A 238 5.37 -21.85 8.73
N SER A 239 4.13 -21.44 8.45
CA SER A 239 2.95 -22.30 8.53
C SER A 239 2.89 -23.29 7.36
N ASN A 240 3.27 -22.86 6.15
CA ASN A 240 3.35 -23.72 4.95
C ASN A 240 4.81 -23.93 4.53
N GLN A 241 5.19 -25.20 4.40
CA GLN A 241 6.56 -25.60 4.03
C GLN A 241 6.87 -25.43 2.53
N GLU A 242 5.84 -25.13 1.72
CA GLU A 242 5.94 -24.84 0.29
C GLU A 242 6.09 -23.34 -0.01
N ASP A 243 5.98 -22.49 1.01
CA ASP A 243 6.28 -21.07 0.84
C ASP A 243 7.77 -20.90 0.51
N MET A 244 8.07 -19.87 -0.27
CA MET A 244 9.43 -19.62 -0.72
C MET A 244 10.36 -19.37 0.48
N PRO A 245 11.58 -19.93 0.48
CA PRO A 245 12.59 -19.61 1.49
C PRO A 245 12.86 -18.10 1.46
N ASN A 246 12.82 -17.46 2.63
CA ASN A 246 13.02 -16.02 2.74
C ASN A 246 13.80 -15.66 4.00
N ALA A 247 14.60 -14.61 3.93
CA ALA A 247 15.24 -13.97 5.06
C ALA A 247 15.08 -12.47 4.89
N PHE A 248 14.88 -11.75 5.98
CA PHE A 248 14.69 -10.30 5.93
C PHE A 248 15.12 -9.63 7.22
N THR A 249 15.51 -8.37 7.11
CA THR A 249 15.85 -7.53 8.26
C THR A 249 14.68 -6.64 8.67
N VAL A 250 14.43 -6.54 9.97
CA VAL A 250 13.43 -5.63 10.57
C VAL A 250 14.12 -4.71 11.57
N GLY A 251 13.50 -3.57 11.83
CA GLY A 251 13.98 -2.59 12.81
C GLY A 251 15.03 -1.63 12.25
N ASN A 252 15.50 -0.75 13.12
CA ASN A 252 16.31 0.40 12.73
C ASN A 252 17.56 0.51 13.61
N ARG A 253 18.67 0.86 12.96
CA ARG A 253 19.97 1.04 13.63
C ARG A 253 19.92 2.17 14.65
N PHE A 254 19.22 3.26 14.35
CA PHE A 254 19.15 4.44 15.23
C PHE A 254 18.44 4.16 16.55
N PHE A 255 17.38 3.34 16.53
CA PHE A 255 16.65 2.95 17.75
C PHE A 255 17.20 1.67 18.38
N ASN A 256 18.27 1.11 17.81
CA ASN A 256 18.84 -0.15 18.25
C ASN A 256 17.76 -1.27 18.36
N THR A 257 16.89 -1.39 17.35
CA THR A 257 15.79 -2.38 17.29
C THR A 257 16.02 -3.46 16.22
N GLN A 258 17.18 -3.47 15.56
CA GLN A 258 17.44 -4.33 14.40
C GLN A 258 17.38 -5.82 14.73
N LYS A 259 16.67 -6.58 13.91
CA LYS A 259 16.51 -8.03 13.99
C LYS A 259 16.69 -8.63 12.59
N ILE A 260 17.34 -9.80 12.50
CA ILE A 260 17.38 -10.60 11.28
C ILE A 260 16.43 -11.77 11.48
N ILE A 261 15.44 -11.92 10.61
CA ILE A 261 14.45 -12.98 10.66
C ILE A 261 14.67 -13.89 9.45
N ILE A 262 14.82 -15.18 9.70
CA ILE A 262 15.06 -16.20 8.69
C ILE A 262 13.91 -17.20 8.77
N ALA A 263 13.25 -17.48 7.65
CA ALA A 263 12.22 -18.50 7.61
C ALA A 263 12.85 -19.89 7.85
N ASP A 264 12.20 -20.72 8.66
CA ASP A 264 12.69 -22.06 9.04
C ASP A 264 12.87 -23.01 7.85
N ASN A 265 12.05 -22.85 6.80
CA ASN A 265 12.16 -23.56 5.53
C ASN A 265 13.49 -23.30 4.78
N VAL A 266 14.20 -22.20 5.04
CA VAL A 266 15.54 -21.91 4.50
C VAL A 266 16.58 -22.90 5.08
N ILE A 267 16.42 -23.28 6.34
CA ILE A 267 17.42 -24.05 7.10
C ILE A 267 17.19 -25.57 7.00
N GLY A 268 16.04 -26.00 6.45
CA GLY A 268 15.72 -27.40 6.19
C GLY A 268 15.06 -28.10 7.38
N LYS A 269 14.26 -29.13 7.07
CA LYS A 269 13.21 -29.74 7.91
C LYS A 269 13.65 -30.41 9.21
N ASN A 270 14.94 -30.54 9.45
CA ASN A 270 15.47 -31.14 10.66
C ASN A 270 16.73 -30.35 11.02
N LYS A 271 17.09 -30.31 12.30
CA LYS A 271 18.29 -29.65 12.85
C LYS A 271 19.64 -30.17 12.31
N GLN A 272 19.64 -30.75 11.11
CA GLN A 272 20.76 -31.10 10.27
C GLN A 272 20.45 -30.56 8.86
N LEU A 273 21.00 -29.39 8.57
CA LEU A 273 21.48 -28.98 7.24
C LEU A 273 21.45 -30.09 6.19
N ASN A 274 20.37 -30.21 5.40
CA ASN A 274 20.31 -30.87 4.10
C ASN A 274 18.87 -30.98 3.59
N ASP A 275 18.21 -29.87 3.24
CA ASP A 275 17.09 -29.93 2.27
C ASP A 275 16.93 -28.64 1.43
N CYS A 276 17.36 -27.45 1.91
CA CYS A 276 17.30 -26.21 1.12
C CYS A 276 18.64 -25.47 0.98
N CYS A 277 19.37 -25.25 2.07
CA CYS A 277 20.68 -24.58 2.05
C CYS A 277 21.70 -25.30 2.96
N THR A 278 22.95 -25.34 2.51
CA THR A 278 24.12 -25.72 3.32
C THR A 278 24.50 -24.60 4.28
N TYR A 279 25.43 -24.90 5.18
CA TYR A 279 25.80 -24.04 6.29
C TYR A 279 26.41 -22.73 5.80
N LYS A 280 27.29 -22.86 4.82
CA LYS A 280 27.95 -21.72 4.17
C LYS A 280 26.95 -20.87 3.38
N GLU A 281 25.94 -21.51 2.78
CA GLU A 281 24.88 -20.79 2.06
C GLU A 281 23.98 -20.02 3.02
N CYS A 282 23.59 -20.61 4.17
CA CYS A 282 22.87 -19.89 5.22
C CYS A 282 23.66 -18.68 5.74
N VAL A 283 24.96 -18.87 6.02
CA VAL A 283 25.84 -17.75 6.43
C VAL A 283 25.89 -16.68 5.33
N ALA A 284 26.00 -17.06 4.06
CA ALA A 284 26.01 -16.11 2.95
C ALA A 284 24.70 -15.30 2.84
N VAL A 285 23.54 -15.94 3.03
CA VAL A 285 22.24 -15.25 3.07
C VAL A 285 22.17 -14.28 4.24
N ILE A 286 22.58 -14.70 5.44
CA ILE A 286 22.58 -13.81 6.61
C ILE A 286 23.54 -12.63 6.41
N LEU A 287 24.71 -12.85 5.80
CA LEU A 287 25.65 -11.77 5.46
C LEU A 287 25.08 -10.83 4.40
N HIS A 288 24.30 -11.31 3.45
CA HIS A 288 23.57 -10.47 2.49
C HIS A 288 22.56 -9.56 3.19
N GLU A 289 21.72 -10.14 4.06
CA GLU A 289 20.75 -9.40 4.89
C GLU A 289 21.45 -8.38 5.79
N LEU A 290 22.56 -8.76 6.41
CA LEU A 290 23.36 -7.88 7.24
C LEU A 290 24.01 -6.75 6.41
N GLY A 291 24.26 -6.97 5.12
CA GLY A 291 24.63 -5.94 4.16
C GLY A 291 23.54 -4.86 4.00
N HIS A 292 22.26 -5.23 3.97
CA HIS A 292 21.16 -4.24 3.93
C HIS A 292 21.17 -3.33 5.15
N VAL A 293 21.46 -3.89 6.32
CA VAL A 293 21.64 -3.14 7.57
C VAL A 293 22.87 -2.23 7.48
N TYR A 294 24.01 -2.77 7.06
CA TYR A 294 25.27 -2.02 6.99
C TYR A 294 25.19 -0.81 6.06
N TYR A 295 24.62 -0.99 4.86
CA TYR A 295 24.47 0.07 3.87
C TYR A 295 23.21 0.94 4.06
N ASN A 296 22.49 0.77 5.19
CA ASN A 296 21.30 1.52 5.56
C ASN A 296 20.22 1.51 4.46
N HIS A 297 20.02 0.38 3.79
CA HIS A 297 19.04 0.27 2.70
C HIS A 297 17.62 0.59 3.17
N THR A 298 17.22 0.14 4.37
CA THR A 298 15.90 0.44 4.96
C THR A 298 15.68 1.95 5.13
N ILE A 299 16.69 2.68 5.63
CA ILE A 299 16.61 4.14 5.82
C ILE A 299 16.55 4.86 4.48
N LYS A 300 17.35 4.43 3.50
CA LYS A 300 17.31 5.01 2.14
C LYS A 300 15.94 4.83 1.49
N SER A 301 15.33 3.65 1.62
CA SER A 301 13.97 3.39 1.14
C SER A 301 12.93 4.27 1.86
N ALA A 302 13.01 4.39 3.19
CA ALA A 302 12.11 5.25 3.95
C ALA A 302 12.24 6.74 3.54
N LEU A 303 13.46 7.24 3.34
CA LEU A 303 13.70 8.61 2.86
C LEU A 303 13.15 8.83 1.45
N LEU A 304 13.29 7.84 0.56
CA LEU A 304 12.70 7.88 -0.77
C LEU A 304 11.17 7.91 -0.72
N GLU A 305 10.54 7.09 0.13
CA GLU A 305 9.09 7.10 0.35
C GLU A 305 8.61 8.47 0.87
N VAL A 306 9.34 9.08 1.80
CA VAL A 306 9.06 10.45 2.28
C VAL A 306 9.14 11.45 1.14
N PHE A 307 10.20 11.38 0.33
CA PHE A 307 10.40 12.28 -0.80
C PHE A 307 9.29 12.16 -1.86
N ILE A 308 8.91 10.92 -2.22
CA ILE A 308 7.82 10.65 -3.17
C ILE A 308 6.51 11.22 -2.61
N THR A 309 6.21 10.97 -1.34
CA THR A 309 4.97 11.45 -0.70
C THR A 309 4.91 12.98 -0.65
N LEU A 310 6.00 13.65 -0.25
CA LEU A 310 6.08 15.11 -0.27
C LEU A 310 5.91 15.68 -1.69
N SER A 311 6.51 15.03 -2.69
CA SER A 311 6.38 15.44 -4.09
C SER A 311 4.93 15.32 -4.59
N THR A 312 4.23 14.25 -4.20
CA THR A 312 2.79 14.07 -4.51
C THR A 312 1.94 15.13 -3.84
N ILE A 313 2.19 15.45 -2.57
CA ILE A 313 1.45 16.48 -1.83
C ILE A 313 1.69 17.87 -2.43
N ILE A 314 2.95 18.21 -2.73
CA ILE A 314 3.29 19.48 -3.38
C ILE A 314 2.58 19.57 -4.74
N SER A 315 2.59 18.49 -5.52
CA SER A 315 1.86 18.43 -6.79
C SER A 315 0.37 18.68 -6.59
N PHE A 316 -0.25 18.08 -5.57
CA PHE A 316 -1.65 18.30 -5.22
C PHE A 316 -1.93 19.77 -4.85
N ILE A 317 -1.08 20.40 -4.02
CA ILE A 317 -1.22 21.81 -3.63
C ILE A 317 -1.06 22.76 -4.83
N LEU A 318 -0.20 22.40 -5.79
CA LEU A 318 0.06 23.19 -7.00
C LEU A 318 -1.05 23.06 -8.05
N LEU A 319 -1.90 22.03 -7.98
CA LEU A 319 -3.05 21.89 -8.86
C LEU A 319 -4.15 22.87 -8.44
N HIS A 320 -4.69 23.61 -9.41
CA HIS A 320 -5.83 24.49 -9.15
C HIS A 320 -7.09 23.65 -8.89
N GLU A 321 -7.45 23.52 -7.61
CA GLU A 321 -8.61 22.79 -7.08
C GLU A 321 -9.86 22.95 -7.98
N ASP A 322 -10.20 24.18 -8.35
CA ASP A 322 -11.43 24.47 -9.10
C ASP A 322 -11.46 23.86 -10.49
N PHE A 323 -10.35 23.84 -11.20
CA PHE A 323 -10.25 23.23 -12.54
C PHE A 323 -10.28 21.71 -12.46
N VAL A 324 -9.65 21.13 -11.42
CA VAL A 324 -9.64 19.68 -11.23
C VAL A 324 -11.04 19.17 -10.87
N PHE A 325 -11.72 19.75 -9.87
CA PHE A 325 -13.05 19.29 -9.48
C PHE A 325 -14.09 19.41 -10.61
N THR A 326 -14.11 20.52 -11.34
CA THR A 326 -15.04 20.68 -12.47
C THR A 326 -14.75 19.72 -13.61
N SER A 327 -13.48 19.39 -13.85
CA SER A 327 -13.07 18.41 -14.86
C SER A 327 -13.61 17.01 -14.55
N PHE A 328 -13.85 16.67 -13.29
CA PHE A 328 -14.42 15.39 -12.88
C PHE A 328 -15.92 15.48 -12.53
N GLY A 329 -16.60 16.55 -12.99
CA GLY A 329 -18.05 16.73 -12.84
C GLY A 329 -18.52 17.22 -11.46
N PHE A 330 -17.59 17.54 -10.55
CA PHE A 330 -17.89 18.11 -9.23
C PHE A 330 -18.13 19.64 -9.34
N VAL A 331 -19.26 20.01 -9.93
CA VAL A 331 -19.62 21.42 -10.18
C VAL A 331 -20.30 22.09 -8.98
N GLN A 332 -21.17 21.35 -8.27
CA GLN A 332 -21.99 21.89 -7.17
C GLN A 332 -21.45 21.54 -5.77
N THR A 333 -20.86 20.36 -5.62
CA THR A 333 -20.26 19.89 -4.38
C THR A 333 -18.74 19.86 -4.54
N ARG A 334 -18.01 20.44 -3.59
CA ARG A 334 -16.55 20.36 -3.54
C ARG A 334 -16.19 19.65 -2.22
N PRO A 335 -16.01 18.33 -2.23
CA PRO A 335 -15.77 17.53 -1.02
C PRO A 335 -14.55 17.96 -0.17
N VAL A 336 -13.70 18.85 -0.71
CA VAL A 336 -12.53 19.40 -0.02
C VAL A 336 -12.82 20.77 0.62
N LYS A 337 -13.86 21.51 0.18
CA LYS A 337 -14.20 22.80 0.76
C LYS A 337 -14.77 22.71 2.18
N ALA A 338 -15.33 21.58 2.63
CA ALA A 338 -15.72 21.44 4.04
C ALA A 338 -14.55 21.21 5.01
N PHE A 339 -13.34 20.95 4.52
CA PHE A 339 -12.15 21.02 5.37
C PHE A 339 -11.69 22.47 5.60
N ASN A 340 -12.20 23.44 4.83
CA ASN A 340 -12.12 24.86 5.15
C ASN A 340 -13.31 25.26 6.02
N PHE A 341 -13.10 25.24 7.33
CA PHE A 341 -14.06 25.68 8.36
C PHE A 341 -14.44 27.18 8.30
N GLN A 342 -13.91 27.94 7.34
CA GLN A 342 -14.12 29.37 7.24
C GLN A 342 -15.59 29.71 6.92
N SER A 343 -16.31 28.84 6.21
CA SER A 343 -17.74 29.05 5.93
C SER A 343 -18.65 28.83 7.14
N SER A 344 -18.26 28.00 8.11
CA SER A 344 -19.05 27.77 9.33
C SER A 344 -18.93 28.90 10.35
N LEU A 345 -17.84 29.66 10.35
CA LEU A 345 -17.67 30.84 11.22
C LEU A 345 -18.43 32.07 10.69
N GLU A 346 -18.57 32.22 9.37
CA GLU A 346 -19.37 33.31 8.77
C GLU A 346 -20.88 33.10 8.93
N LEU A 347 -21.34 31.85 9.03
CA LEU A 347 -22.74 31.49 9.25
C LEU A 347 -23.24 31.73 10.70
N ASP A 348 -22.34 31.76 11.69
CA ASP A 348 -22.69 32.12 13.07
C ASP A 348 -22.56 33.63 13.33
N ALA A 349 -21.62 34.32 12.68
CA ALA A 349 -21.48 35.77 12.79
C ALA A 349 -22.68 36.55 12.22
N THR A 350 -23.43 35.96 11.29
CA THR A 350 -24.65 36.55 10.69
C THR A 350 -25.93 36.26 11.48
N LYS A 351 -25.88 35.43 12.53
CA LYS A 351 -27.04 35.10 13.40
C LYS A 351 -27.14 35.97 14.65
N VAL A 352 -26.15 36.82 14.94
CA VAL A 352 -26.26 37.79 16.03
C VAL A 352 -27.05 39.02 15.54
N LYS A 353 -28.38 38.98 15.73
CA LYS A 353 -29.21 40.19 15.64
C LYS A 353 -28.70 41.21 16.66
N PRO A 354 -28.55 42.50 16.32
CA PRO A 354 -28.41 43.53 17.32
C PRO A 354 -29.75 43.63 18.06
N ASP A 355 -29.75 43.30 19.35
CA ASP A 355 -30.92 43.46 20.20
C ASP A 355 -31.29 44.94 20.29
N SER A 356 -32.35 45.30 19.58
CA SER A 356 -33.03 46.58 19.73
C SER A 356 -33.87 46.55 21.01
N LYS A 357 -33.55 47.46 21.94
CA LYS A 357 -34.44 48.18 22.88
C LYS A 357 -33.93 48.15 24.33
N ARG A 358 -33.47 49.33 24.78
CA ARG A 358 -33.72 49.80 26.14
C ARG A 358 -33.98 51.30 26.10
N ASP A 359 -35.21 51.64 25.77
CA ASP A 359 -35.83 52.91 26.14
C ASP A 359 -36.33 52.77 27.58
N THR A 360 -35.87 53.63 28.47
CA THR A 360 -36.67 54.24 29.55
C THR A 360 -35.76 55.25 30.28
N ARG A 361 -35.93 56.55 30.05
CA ARG A 361 -36.61 57.45 31.01
C ARG A 361 -36.49 58.91 30.58
N ASP A 362 -37.68 59.47 30.43
CA ASP A 362 -38.07 60.85 30.29
C ASP A 362 -37.30 61.85 31.17
N ASP A 363 -37.18 63.04 30.60
CA ASP A 363 -36.69 64.28 31.16
C ASP A 363 -37.57 64.87 32.28
N ALA A 364 -36.94 65.80 33.01
CA ALA A 364 -37.48 66.96 33.72
C ALA A 364 -37.96 66.81 35.18
N ASN A 365 -37.07 67.13 36.13
CA ASN A 365 -37.04 68.43 36.84
C ASN A 365 -35.82 68.55 37.76
#